data_AF-A0A955V4M2-F1
#
_entry.id   AF-A0A955V4M2-F1
#
_cell.length_a   1.000
_cell.length_b   1.000
_cell.length_c   1.000
_cell.angle_alpha   90.00
_cell.angle_beta   90.00
_cell.angle_gamma   90.00
#
_symmetry.space_group_name_H-M   'P 1'
#
loop_
_entity.id
_entity.type
_entity.pdbx_description
1 polymer ?
#
loop_
_entity_poly.entity_id
_entity_poly.type
_entity_poly.pdbx_seq_one_letter_code
_entity_poly.pdbx_strand_id
1 'polypeptide(L)'
;VARDGVCVATRAEDCRESELCASIGRCTLDERGATCVAGGPPDCAGSRGCAGLGECGVARERCTTCERSDGCRAEGLCDLVEGTCRATSALACRRSVACRTEGRCNASKGVCVR
;
A
#
# COMPACT_ATOMS: atom_id res chain seq x y z
N VAL A 1 17.51 -16.55 -7.64
CA VAL A 1 18.40 -17.71 -7.37
C VAL A 1 17.76 -18.63 -6.33
N ALA A 2 18.11 -19.92 -6.28
CA ALA A 2 17.64 -20.79 -5.20
C ALA A 2 18.50 -20.62 -3.94
N ARG A 3 17.88 -20.36 -2.79
CA ARG A 3 18.49 -20.43 -1.46
C ARG A 3 17.63 -21.36 -0.59
N ASP A 4 18.24 -22.41 -0.04
CA ASP A 4 17.55 -23.41 0.79
C ASP A 4 16.30 -24.03 0.12
N GLY A 5 16.37 -24.25 -1.19
CA GLY A 5 15.26 -24.81 -1.97
C GLY A 5 14.17 -23.82 -2.36
N VAL A 6 14.30 -22.54 -2.01
CA VAL A 6 13.35 -21.48 -2.36
C VAL A 6 13.95 -20.52 -3.37
N CYS A 7 13.20 -20.20 -4.43
CA CYS A 7 13.58 -19.15 -5.36
C CYS A 7 13.46 -17.78 -4.68
N VAL A 8 14.58 -17.11 -4.48
CA VAL A 8 14.67 -15.74 -3.96
C VAL A 8 15.06 -14.77 -5.08
N ALA A 9 14.44 -13.60 -5.07
CA ALA A 9 14.82 -12.50 -5.96
C ALA A 9 16.16 -11.93 -5.47
N THR A 10 17.06 -11.63 -6.41
CA THR A 10 18.39 -11.08 -6.13
C THR A 10 18.68 -9.80 -6.89
N ARG A 11 17.84 -9.49 -7.89
CA ARG A 11 17.91 -8.28 -8.70
C ARG A 11 16.52 -7.68 -8.84
N ALA A 12 16.44 -6.37 -9.10
CA ALA A 12 15.16 -5.69 -9.31
C ALA A 12 14.39 -6.28 -10.51
N GLU A 13 15.10 -6.72 -11.55
CA GLU A 13 14.51 -7.37 -12.73
C GLU A 13 13.76 -8.65 -12.36
N ASP A 14 14.30 -9.43 -11.42
CA ASP A 14 13.67 -10.68 -10.96
C ASP A 14 12.27 -10.40 -10.39
N CYS A 15 12.07 -9.25 -9.72
CA CYS A 15 10.76 -8.84 -9.22
C CYS A 15 9.86 -8.32 -10.32
N ARG A 16 10.36 -7.46 -11.22
CA ARG A 16 9.55 -6.86 -12.31
C ARG A 16 9.01 -7.89 -13.29
N GLU A 17 9.74 -8.96 -13.55
CA GLU A 17 9.33 -10.03 -14.46
C GLU A 17 8.50 -11.12 -13.77
N SER A 18 8.32 -11.03 -12.44
CA SER A 18 7.61 -12.06 -11.69
C SER A 18 6.08 -11.96 -11.81
N GLU A 19 5.41 -13.12 -11.64
CA GLU A 19 3.96 -13.15 -11.46
C GLU A 19 3.50 -12.36 -10.22
N LEU A 20 4.35 -12.18 -9.22
CA LEU A 20 4.02 -11.35 -8.05
C LEU A 20 3.87 -9.87 -8.45
N CYS A 21 4.70 -9.37 -9.36
CA CYS A 21 4.55 -8.03 -9.91
C CYS A 21 3.25 -7.94 -10.74
N ALA A 22 3.05 -8.84 -11.70
CA ALA A 22 1.87 -8.80 -12.58
C ALA A 22 0.54 -8.99 -11.83
N SER A 23 0.49 -9.87 -10.82
CA SER A 23 -0.74 -10.19 -10.10
C SER A 23 -1.06 -9.20 -8.98
N ILE A 24 -0.08 -8.86 -8.14
CA ILE A 24 -0.30 -8.15 -6.88
C ILE A 24 0.63 -6.95 -6.69
N GLY A 25 1.29 -6.49 -7.75
CA GLY A 25 2.07 -5.25 -7.75
C GLY A 25 3.31 -5.30 -6.88
N ARG A 26 3.89 -6.48 -6.66
CA ARG A 26 5.16 -6.64 -5.93
C ARG A 26 6.34 -6.62 -6.90
N CYS A 27 6.65 -5.44 -7.41
CA CYS A 27 7.61 -5.24 -8.49
C CYS A 27 9.00 -4.77 -8.01
N THR A 28 9.13 -4.41 -6.74
CA THR A 28 10.37 -3.84 -6.19
C THR A 28 11.07 -4.83 -5.26
N LEU A 29 12.39 -5.00 -5.40
CA LEU A 29 13.19 -5.81 -4.48
C LEU A 29 13.36 -5.07 -3.15
N ASP A 30 13.11 -5.76 -2.04
CA ASP A 30 13.31 -5.21 -0.70
C ASP A 30 14.79 -4.87 -0.43
N GLU A 31 15.02 -3.98 0.53
CA GLU A 31 16.38 -3.52 0.88
C GLU A 31 17.30 -4.66 1.34
N ARG A 32 16.72 -5.79 1.76
CA ARG A 32 17.44 -6.98 2.22
C ARG A 32 17.84 -7.92 1.09
N GLY A 33 17.35 -7.70 -0.13
CA GLY A 33 17.72 -8.46 -1.31
C GLY A 33 17.22 -9.90 -1.31
N ALA A 34 15.95 -10.11 -0.93
CA ALA A 34 15.34 -11.44 -0.90
C ALA A 34 13.86 -11.49 -1.29
N THR A 35 13.11 -10.39 -1.09
CA THR A 35 11.65 -10.39 -1.23
C THR A 35 11.20 -9.31 -2.21
N CYS A 36 10.20 -9.63 -3.04
CA CYS A 36 9.54 -8.63 -3.86
C CYS A 36 8.38 -7.99 -3.08
N VAL A 37 8.33 -6.66 -3.09
CA VAL A 37 7.36 -5.82 -2.39
C VAL A 37 6.78 -4.76 -3.33
N ALA A 38 5.69 -4.10 -2.93
CA ALA A 38 5.19 -2.92 -3.64
C ALA A 38 6.02 -1.71 -3.20
N GLY A 39 6.89 -1.22 -4.08
CA GLY A 39 7.77 -0.09 -3.81
C GLY A 39 7.06 1.26 -3.90
N GLY A 40 5.87 1.30 -4.49
CA GLY A 40 5.08 2.50 -4.58
C GLY A 40 3.83 2.33 -5.44
N PRO A 41 3.02 3.39 -5.57
CA PRO A 41 1.80 3.35 -6.34
C PRO A 41 1.92 2.88 -7.79
N PRO A 42 3.02 3.18 -8.53
CA PRO A 42 3.21 2.65 -9.88
C PRO A 42 3.22 1.12 -9.94
N ASP A 43 3.77 0.45 -8.93
CA ASP A 43 3.81 -1.01 -8.88
C ASP A 43 2.39 -1.59 -8.74
N CYS A 44 1.54 -0.96 -7.92
CA CYS A 44 0.16 -1.39 -7.76
C CYS A 44 -0.69 -1.07 -8.99
N ALA A 45 -0.51 0.11 -9.58
CA ALA A 45 -1.28 0.56 -10.74
C ALA A 45 -1.16 -0.39 -11.95
N GLY A 46 0.00 -1.03 -12.13
CA GLY A 46 0.24 -2.00 -13.20
C GLY A 46 -0.29 -3.42 -12.91
N SER A 47 -0.78 -3.69 -11.71
CA SER A 47 -1.16 -5.04 -11.28
C SER A 47 -2.60 -5.42 -11.65
N ARG A 48 -2.83 -6.73 -11.85
CA ARG A 48 -4.19 -7.28 -11.99
C ARG A 48 -5.05 -7.04 -10.75
N GLY A 49 -4.46 -7.02 -9.56
CA GLY A 49 -5.15 -6.68 -8.31
C GLY A 49 -5.73 -5.27 -8.33
N CYS A 50 -5.00 -4.28 -8.86
CA CYS A 50 -5.56 -2.95 -9.06
C CYS A 50 -6.69 -2.95 -10.09
N ALA A 51 -6.49 -3.56 -11.27
CA ALA A 51 -7.49 -3.56 -12.34
C ALA A 51 -8.77 -4.35 -12.00
N GLY A 52 -8.65 -5.46 -11.27
CA GLY A 52 -9.76 -6.36 -10.96
C GLY A 52 -10.39 -6.18 -9.59
N LEU A 53 -9.61 -5.74 -8.58
CA LEU A 53 -10.03 -5.66 -7.18
C LEU A 53 -9.94 -4.24 -6.59
N GLY A 54 -9.43 -3.26 -7.36
CA GLY A 54 -9.25 -1.88 -6.88
C GLY A 54 -8.13 -1.73 -5.85
N GLU A 55 -7.19 -2.68 -5.79
CA GLU A 55 -6.03 -2.66 -4.90
C GLU A 55 -4.92 -1.71 -5.39
N CYS A 56 -5.28 -0.48 -5.74
CA CYS A 56 -4.36 0.47 -6.35
C CYS A 56 -3.58 1.31 -5.32
N GLY A 57 -3.92 1.22 -4.04
CA GLY A 57 -3.23 1.91 -2.95
C GLY A 57 -2.09 1.09 -2.36
N VAL A 58 -1.07 1.76 -1.85
CA VAL A 58 0.03 1.10 -1.12
C VAL A 58 -0.12 1.27 0.38
N ALA A 59 -0.07 0.17 1.12
CA ALA A 59 0.06 0.17 2.58
C ALA A 59 1.00 -0.95 3.04
N ARG A 60 2.02 -0.60 3.84
CA ARG A 60 3.03 -1.56 4.34
C ARG A 60 3.59 -2.44 3.22
N GLU A 61 4.03 -1.79 2.14
CA GLU A 61 4.71 -2.42 1.00
C GLU A 61 3.85 -3.49 0.27
N ARG A 62 2.52 -3.36 0.40
CA ARG A 62 1.52 -4.18 -0.29
C ARG A 62 0.48 -3.30 -0.97
N CYS A 63 0.01 -3.78 -2.10
CA CYS A 63 -1.16 -3.24 -2.76
C CYS A 63 -2.41 -3.57 -1.93
N THR A 64 -3.32 -2.61 -1.81
CA THR A 64 -4.55 -2.71 -1.02
C THR A 64 -5.58 -1.72 -1.54
N THR A 65 -6.85 -1.97 -1.25
CA THR A 65 -7.87 -0.92 -1.26
C THR A 65 -7.71 -0.09 0.01
N CYS A 66 -7.71 1.25 -0.08
CA CYS A 66 -7.48 2.11 1.07
C CYS A 66 -8.50 1.85 2.19
N GLU A 67 -9.77 1.68 1.87
CA GLU A 67 -10.86 1.40 2.82
C GLU A 67 -10.66 0.13 3.67
N ARG A 68 -9.93 -0.86 3.14
CA ARG A 68 -9.66 -2.13 3.83
C ARG A 68 -8.34 -2.14 4.58
N SER A 69 -7.50 -1.12 4.39
CA SER A 69 -6.18 -1.05 5.00
C SER A 69 -6.26 -0.80 6.50
N ASP A 70 -5.34 -1.40 7.26
CA ASP A 70 -5.20 -1.09 8.69
C ASP A 70 -4.87 0.40 8.91
N GLY A 71 -4.14 1.01 7.96
CA GLY A 71 -3.84 2.44 7.95
C GLY A 71 -5.10 3.31 7.86
N CYS A 72 -6.06 2.99 7.00
CA CYS A 72 -7.33 3.71 6.96
C CYS A 72 -8.08 3.65 8.30
N ARG A 73 -8.16 2.47 8.92
CA ARG A 73 -8.86 2.31 10.21
C ARG A 73 -8.14 3.03 11.36
N ALA A 74 -6.81 2.94 11.40
CA ALA A 74 -6.02 3.57 12.44
C ALA A 74 -5.97 5.09 12.27
N GLU A 75 -5.71 5.57 11.05
CA GLU A 75 -5.29 6.95 10.75
C GLU A 75 -6.32 7.76 9.93
N GLY A 76 -7.41 7.16 9.45
CA GLY A 76 -8.44 7.85 8.66
C GLY A 76 -8.06 8.08 7.19
N LEU A 77 -7.03 7.38 6.70
CA LEU A 77 -6.47 7.50 5.35
C LEU A 77 -7.25 6.67 4.31
N CYS A 78 -8.57 6.78 4.28
CA CYS A 78 -9.42 5.83 3.55
C CYS A 78 -9.58 6.14 2.05
N ASP A 79 -9.09 7.29 1.59
CA ASP A 79 -9.27 7.74 0.21
C ASP A 79 -8.00 7.49 -0.61
N LEU A 80 -8.17 6.93 -1.81
CA LEU A 80 -7.05 6.76 -2.75
C LEU A 80 -6.82 8.09 -3.49
N VAL A 81 -5.68 8.74 -3.22
CA VAL A 81 -5.28 10.00 -3.86
C VAL A 81 -3.87 9.84 -4.42
N GLU A 82 -3.72 10.00 -5.73
CA GLU A 82 -2.43 9.83 -6.43
C GLU A 82 -1.78 8.47 -6.11
N GLY A 83 -2.62 7.43 -5.99
CA GLY A 83 -2.19 6.07 -5.68
C GLY A 83 -1.73 5.83 -4.24
N THR A 84 -1.89 6.84 -3.36
CA THR A 84 -1.59 6.72 -1.92
C THR A 84 -2.86 6.89 -1.10
N CYS A 85 -2.96 6.16 0.01
CA CYS A 85 -4.06 6.30 0.94
C CYS A 85 -3.90 7.59 1.77
N ARG A 86 -4.87 8.49 1.65
CA ARG A 86 -4.88 9.83 2.27
C ARG A 86 -6.23 10.13 2.91
N ALA A 87 -6.24 11.04 3.89
CA ALA A 87 -7.45 11.59 4.46
C ALA A 87 -7.88 12.82 3.66
N THR A 88 -9.02 12.75 2.97
CA THR A 88 -9.57 13.90 2.23
C THR A 88 -10.73 14.58 2.94
N SER A 89 -11.27 13.96 3.99
CA SER A 89 -12.43 14.49 4.70
C SER A 89 -12.32 14.33 6.21
N ALA A 90 -12.86 15.31 6.94
CA ALA A 90 -13.00 15.20 8.40
C ALA A 90 -13.87 14.00 8.80
N LEU A 91 -14.80 13.56 7.95
CA LEU A 91 -15.61 12.37 8.19
C LEU A 91 -14.75 11.10 8.24
N ALA A 92 -13.81 10.92 7.30
CA ALA A 92 -12.86 9.81 7.33
C ALA A 92 -12.00 9.84 8.60
N CYS A 93 -11.49 11.03 8.97
CA CYS A 93 -10.72 11.21 10.20
C CYS A 93 -11.53 10.88 11.46
N ARG A 94 -12.77 11.32 11.56
CA ARG A 94 -13.65 11.05 12.72
C ARG A 94 -13.95 9.57 12.94
N ARG A 95 -13.89 8.76 11.89
CA ARG A 95 -14.08 7.30 11.97
C ARG A 95 -12.81 6.56 12.43
N SER A 96 -11.66 7.21 12.40
CA SER A 96 -10.36 6.60 12.72
C SER A 96 -10.16 6.33 14.21
N VAL A 97 -9.24 5.42 14.54
CA VAL A 97 -8.76 5.22 15.92
C VAL A 97 -8.07 6.50 16.42
N ALA A 98 -7.23 7.13 15.61
CA ALA A 98 -6.49 8.35 15.95
C ALA A 98 -7.39 9.51 16.40
N CYS A 99 -8.57 9.69 15.82
CA CYS A 99 -9.52 10.68 16.31
C CYS A 99 -10.01 10.34 17.74
N ARG A 100 -10.36 9.07 17.99
CA ARG A 100 -10.88 8.63 19.29
C ARG A 100 -9.82 8.67 20.40
N THR A 101 -8.57 8.35 20.09
CA THR A 101 -7.50 8.21 21.09
C THR A 101 -6.63 9.46 21.22
N GLU A 102 -6.45 10.23 20.14
CA GLU A 102 -5.49 11.35 20.08
C GLU A 102 -6.13 12.70 19.73
N GLY A 103 -7.42 12.71 19.40
CA GLY A 103 -8.18 13.89 18.99
C GLY A 103 -7.95 14.33 17.55
N ARG A 104 -7.24 13.55 16.71
CA ARG A 104 -6.94 13.88 15.30
C ARG A 104 -8.16 13.68 14.40
N CYS A 105 -9.14 14.57 14.49
CA CYS A 105 -10.47 14.41 13.87
C CYS A 105 -10.70 15.25 12.61
N ASN A 106 -9.73 16.06 12.18
CA ASN A 106 -9.84 16.95 11.02
C ASN A 106 -8.86 16.53 9.91
N ALA A 107 -9.27 16.60 8.64
CA ALA A 107 -8.39 16.30 7.52
C ALA A 107 -7.59 17.54 7.11
N SER A 108 -6.28 17.40 6.97
CA SER A 108 -5.39 18.45 6.48
C SER A 108 -4.20 17.84 5.74
N LYS A 109 -3.91 18.34 4.53
CA LYS A 109 -2.80 17.87 3.67
C LYS A 109 -2.73 16.34 3.51
N GLY A 110 -3.89 15.68 3.42
CA GLY A 110 -3.94 14.23 3.23
C GLY A 110 -3.75 13.39 4.49
N VAL A 111 -3.66 14.01 5.68
CA VAL A 111 -3.55 13.31 6.97
C VAL A 111 -4.59 13.83 7.97
N CYS A 112 -4.82 13.07 9.04
CA CYS A 112 -5.69 13.51 10.12
C CYS A 112 -4.90 14.29 11.18
N VAL A 113 -5.42 15.46 11.56
CA VAL A 113 -4.88 16.40 12.54
C VAL A 113 -5.94 16.76 13.58
N ARG A 114 -5.53 17.35 14.70
CA ARG A 114 -6.44 17.79 15.77
C ARG A 114 -7.39 18.87 15.27
#